data_AF-A0AAW0DQ80-F1
#
_entry.id   AF-A0AAW0DQ80-F1
#
_cell.length_a   1.000
_cell.length_b   1.000
_cell.length_c   1.000
_cell.angle_alpha   90.00
_cell.angle_beta   90.00
_cell.angle_gamma   90.00
#
_symmetry.space_group_name_H-M   'P 1'
#
loop_
_entity.id
_entity.type
_entity.pdbx_description
1 polymer ?
#
loop_
_entity_poly.entity_id
_entity_poly.type
_entity_poly.pdbx_seq_one_letter_code
_entity_poly.pdbx_strand_id
1 'polypeptide(L)'
;MNWPTIVKVQCTGKQVAPGRRITLTKLAVLAGVHRHTLRAYLIKYGVYQRFCAIFDHDFDLLVKTFKSAKPTLGVSYVIGVLRNHQAIDRQRYSVPHSNYLWHLDGHHKLIRWGIVIHGIVDGYCQTVVRLCASTNNRASTVLDLFLMAVRKYGAPSRMRGDRGGKNIEISVWMIKHRGTKRASFMWGL
;
A
#
# COMPACT_ATOMS: atom_id res chain seq x y z
N MET A 1 12.57 39.57 11.61
CA MET A 1 11.17 39.10 11.70
C MET A 1 11.13 37.82 12.51
N ASN A 2 10.50 37.89 13.68
CA ASN A 2 10.45 36.83 14.69
C ASN A 2 9.49 35.71 14.30
N TRP A 3 9.87 34.48 14.64
CA TRP A 3 8.99 33.31 14.72
C TRP A 3 7.69 33.67 15.45
N PRO A 4 6.49 33.38 14.92
CA PRO A 4 5.27 33.59 15.67
C PRO A 4 5.33 32.77 16.96
N THR A 5 5.28 33.47 18.09
CA THR A 5 5.51 32.98 19.46
C THR A 5 4.67 31.74 19.80
N ILE A 6 3.56 31.51 19.09
CA ILE A 6 2.68 30.35 19.23
C ILE A 6 3.38 29.03 18.90
N VAL A 7 4.37 29.02 17.98
CA VAL A 7 5.02 27.77 17.55
C VAL A 7 6.24 27.41 18.43
N LYS A 8 6.67 28.29 19.34
CA LYS A 8 7.80 28.00 20.27
C LYS A 8 7.46 26.92 21.30
N VAL A 9 6.18 26.67 21.60
CA VAL A 9 5.78 25.79 22.70
C VAL A 9 5.67 24.31 22.29
N GLN A 10 5.60 23.98 21.00
CA GLN A 10 5.40 22.58 20.55
C GLN A 10 6.56 21.95 19.76
N CYS A 11 7.49 22.73 19.22
CA CYS A 11 8.58 22.21 18.39
C CYS A 11 9.89 21.95 19.18
N THR A 12 9.80 21.41 20.40
CA THR A 12 10.98 20.88 21.11
C THR A 12 11.30 19.48 20.63
N GLY A 13 12.02 19.33 19.51
CA GLY A 13 12.87 18.18 19.13
C GLY A 13 12.29 16.73 19.14
N LYS A 14 11.06 16.52 19.60
CA LYS A 14 10.46 15.20 19.91
C LYS A 14 9.18 14.94 19.13
N GLN A 15 8.61 15.92 18.44
CA GLN A 15 7.42 15.75 17.61
C GLN A 15 7.72 15.27 16.18
N VAL A 16 8.99 15.31 15.75
CA VAL A 16 9.48 14.73 14.49
C VAL A 16 10.26 13.44 14.80
N ALA A 17 9.79 12.66 15.77
CA ALA A 17 10.32 11.32 16.00
C ALA A 17 9.88 10.38 14.85
N PRO A 18 10.75 9.49 14.35
CA PRO A 18 10.50 8.65 13.17
C PRO A 18 9.27 7.72 13.28
N GLY A 19 8.66 7.61 14.46
CA GLY A 19 7.47 6.78 14.70
C GLY A 19 6.10 7.48 14.58
N ARG A 20 6.02 8.82 14.42
CA ARG A 20 4.72 9.52 14.27
C ARG A 20 4.53 10.03 12.84
N ARG A 21 3.63 9.39 12.07
CA ARG A 21 3.22 9.76 10.70
C ARG A 21 2.39 11.06 10.66
N ILE A 22 2.92 12.18 11.14
CA ILE A 22 2.29 13.48 10.91
C ILE A 22 2.82 14.02 9.59
N THR A 23 1.95 14.13 8.59
CA THR A 23 2.34 14.65 7.27
C THR A 23 2.67 16.14 7.36
N LEU A 24 3.63 16.58 6.54
CA LEU A 24 4.04 17.99 6.44
C LEU A 24 2.85 18.94 6.17
N THR A 25 1.86 18.45 5.42
CA THR A 25 0.60 19.17 5.14
C THR A 25 -0.19 19.43 6.42
N LYS A 26 -0.27 18.46 7.34
CA LYS A 26 -1.00 18.58 8.60
C LYS A 26 -0.28 19.52 9.57
N LEU A 27 1.05 19.45 9.60
CA LEU A 27 1.91 20.40 10.33
C LEU A 27 1.77 21.84 9.80
N ALA A 28 1.71 22.01 8.48
CA ALA A 28 1.55 23.32 7.85
C ALA A 28 0.22 23.98 8.23
N VAL A 29 -0.86 23.21 8.24
CA VAL A 29 -2.20 23.66 8.68
C VAL A 29 -2.18 24.04 10.16
N LEU A 30 -1.60 23.20 11.03
CA LEU A 30 -1.51 23.49 12.47
C LEU A 30 -0.65 24.72 12.79
N ALA A 31 0.42 24.92 12.02
CA ALA A 31 1.31 26.05 12.18
C ALA A 31 0.82 27.33 11.48
N GLY A 32 -0.32 27.29 10.79
CA GLY A 32 -0.89 28.44 10.08
C GLY A 32 0.00 28.99 8.96
N VAL A 33 0.90 28.17 8.42
CA VAL A 33 1.87 28.58 7.38
C VAL A 33 1.73 27.72 6.15
N HIS A 34 2.01 28.31 4.99
CA HIS A 34 2.00 27.55 3.74
C HIS A 34 3.03 26.42 3.77
N ARG A 35 2.67 25.25 3.23
CA ARG A 35 3.50 24.03 3.31
C ARG A 35 4.92 24.21 2.79
N HIS A 36 5.11 25.04 1.76
CA HIS A 36 6.41 25.32 1.17
C HIS A 36 7.27 26.19 2.09
N THR A 37 6.64 27.16 2.76
CA THR A 37 7.27 28.01 3.78
C THR A 37 7.71 27.17 4.97
N LEU A 38 6.82 26.31 5.49
CA LEU A 38 7.18 25.38 6.56
C LEU A 38 8.33 24.46 6.15
N ARG A 39 8.29 23.91 4.93
CA ARG A 39 9.38 23.08 4.41
C ARG A 39 10.70 23.83 4.37
N ALA A 40 10.70 25.06 3.84
CA ALA A 40 11.91 25.88 3.74
C ALA A 40 12.50 26.15 5.13
N TYR A 41 11.65 26.47 6.11
CA TYR A 41 12.09 26.65 7.49
C TYR A 41 12.62 25.36 8.12
N LEU A 42 11.94 24.22 7.95
CA LEU A 42 12.42 22.97 8.51
C LEU A 42 13.72 22.48 7.86
N ILE A 43 13.95 22.77 6.57
CA ILE A 43 15.24 22.54 5.91
C ILE A 43 16.31 23.49 6.46
N LYS A 44 16.00 24.79 6.57
CA LYS A 44 16.91 25.82 7.11
C LYS A 44 17.41 25.49 8.52
N TYR A 45 16.55 24.89 9.34
CA TYR A 45 16.87 24.50 10.73
C TYR A 45 17.21 23.02 10.90
N GLY A 46 17.40 22.26 9.80
CA GLY A 46 17.88 20.87 9.84
C GLY A 46 16.90 19.85 10.44
N VAL A 47 15.61 20.19 10.56
CA VAL A 47 14.57 19.34 11.19
C VAL A 47 13.89 18.41 10.16
N TYR A 48 13.95 18.74 8.87
CA TYR A 48 13.29 17.96 7.81
C TYR A 48 14.26 17.06 7.04
N GLN A 49 14.17 15.75 7.25
CA GLN A 49 14.83 14.73 6.41
C GLN A 49 13.78 13.92 5.63
N ARG A 50 13.85 13.95 4.30
CA ARG A 50 12.88 13.27 3.41
C ARG A 50 13.29 11.84 3.05
N PHE A 51 14.58 11.58 3.08
CA PHE A 51 15.18 10.28 2.80
C PHE A 51 16.14 9.97 3.96
N CYS A 52 16.27 8.68 4.26
CA CYS A 52 17.13 8.21 5.33
C CYS A 52 18.55 8.77 5.16
N ALA A 53 19.19 9.12 6.27
CA ALA A 53 20.54 9.66 6.34
C ALA A 53 21.60 8.59 5.97
N ILE A 54 21.60 8.15 4.72
CA ILE A 54 22.76 7.51 4.11
C ILE A 54 23.52 8.65 3.40
N PHE A 55 24.78 8.88 3.76
CA PHE A 55 25.61 9.87 3.06
C PHE A 55 25.91 9.37 1.64
N ASP A 56 26.08 10.28 0.67
CA ASP A 56 26.35 9.93 -0.73
C ASP A 56 27.57 8.99 -0.87
N HIS A 57 28.58 9.16 -0.01
CA HIS A 57 29.73 8.27 0.13
C HIS A 57 29.33 6.81 0.45
N ASP A 58 28.43 6.60 1.42
CA ASP A 58 27.98 5.28 1.85
C ASP A 58 27.10 4.64 0.76
N PHE A 59 26.33 5.47 0.07
CA PHE A 59 25.53 5.05 -1.08
C PHE A 59 26.42 4.58 -2.24
N ASP A 60 27.43 5.37 -2.59
CA ASP A 60 28.40 5.03 -3.62
C ASP A 60 29.17 3.76 -3.27
N LEU A 61 29.51 3.57 -1.99
CA LEU A 61 30.15 2.35 -1.51
C LEU A 61 29.23 1.14 -1.70
N LEU A 62 27.96 1.24 -1.29
CA LEU A 62 26.95 0.19 -1.49
C LEU A 62 26.76 -0.18 -2.96
N VAL A 63 26.69 0.83 -3.84
CA VAL A 63 26.54 0.63 -5.29
C VAL A 63 27.79 -0.02 -5.87
N LYS A 64 28.99 0.42 -5.48
CA LYS A 64 30.26 -0.17 -5.90
C LYS A 64 30.37 -1.63 -5.45
N THR A 65 30.13 -1.93 -4.17
CA THR A 65 30.15 -3.30 -3.63
C THR A 65 29.16 -4.20 -4.38
N PHE A 66 27.94 -3.73 -4.65
CA PHE A 66 26.96 -4.50 -5.41
C PHE A 66 27.40 -4.75 -6.86
N LYS A 67 27.94 -3.72 -7.54
CA LYS A 67 28.42 -3.83 -8.92
C LYS A 67 29.66 -4.72 -9.04
N SER A 68 30.56 -4.70 -8.06
CA SER A 68 31.69 -5.64 -7.99
C SER A 68 31.23 -7.09 -7.82
N ALA A 69 30.19 -7.32 -7.01
CA ALA A 69 29.63 -8.66 -6.83
C ALA A 69 28.81 -9.16 -8.03
N LYS A 70 28.12 -8.25 -8.74
CA LYS A 70 27.20 -8.59 -9.86
C LYS A 70 27.30 -7.55 -11.00
N PRO A 71 28.37 -7.61 -11.82
CA PRO A 71 28.68 -6.56 -12.79
C PRO A 71 27.64 -6.41 -13.90
N THR A 72 27.00 -7.51 -14.30
CA THR A 72 26.04 -7.55 -15.41
C THR A 72 24.63 -7.08 -15.04
N LEU A 73 24.33 -6.89 -13.74
CA LEU A 73 22.98 -6.53 -13.32
C LEU A 73 22.71 -5.03 -13.45
N GLY A 74 21.57 -4.70 -14.05
CA GLY A 74 21.13 -3.33 -14.28
C GLY A 74 20.68 -2.59 -13.02
N VAL A 75 20.44 -1.28 -13.18
CA VAL A 75 20.09 -0.34 -12.11
C VAL A 75 18.84 -0.77 -11.31
N SER A 76 17.89 -1.46 -11.94
CA SER A 76 16.69 -2.00 -11.27
C SER A 76 17.00 -2.96 -10.13
N TYR A 77 18.06 -3.77 -10.25
CA TYR A 77 18.47 -4.70 -9.20
C TYR A 77 19.19 -3.99 -8.05
N VAL A 78 20.00 -2.97 -8.36
CA VAL A 78 20.64 -2.09 -7.37
C VAL A 78 19.58 -1.40 -6.51
N ILE A 79 18.55 -0.82 -7.16
CA ILE A 79 17.40 -0.20 -6.48
C ILE A 79 16.65 -1.23 -5.62
N GLY A 80 16.48 -2.46 -6.11
CA GLY A 80 15.86 -3.55 -5.34
C GLY A 80 16.61 -3.88 -4.05
N VAL A 81 17.95 -3.98 -4.11
CA VAL A 81 18.79 -4.22 -2.94
C VAL A 81 18.76 -3.05 -1.98
N LEU A 82 18.88 -1.82 -2.47
CA LEU A 82 18.80 -0.61 -1.64
C LEU A 82 17.44 -0.48 -0.93
N ARG A 83 16.34 -0.86 -1.61
CA ARG A 83 14.99 -0.92 -1.02
C ARG A 83 14.84 -2.03 0.03
N ASN A 84 15.59 -3.12 -0.08
CA ASN A 84 15.60 -4.20 0.91
C ASN A 84 16.57 -3.94 2.07
N HIS A 85 17.61 -3.13 1.87
CA HIS A 85 18.56 -2.72 2.91
C HIS A 85 17.86 -1.88 3.99
N GLN A 86 16.87 -1.10 3.58
CA GLN A 86 15.86 -0.58 4.51
C GLN A 86 14.77 -1.63 4.61
N ALA A 87 14.92 -2.60 5.51
CA ALA A 87 13.88 -3.57 5.77
C ALA A 87 12.57 -2.81 6.05
N ILE A 88 11.68 -2.79 5.05
CA ILE A 88 10.34 -2.25 5.23
C ILE A 88 9.74 -3.15 6.30
N ASP A 89 9.53 -2.60 7.49
CA ASP A 89 8.82 -3.30 8.56
C ASP A 89 7.38 -3.52 8.09
N ARG A 90 7.18 -4.61 7.36
CA ARG A 90 5.87 -5.04 6.90
C ARG A 90 5.21 -5.62 8.13
N GLN A 91 4.12 -4.99 8.56
CA GLN A 91 3.25 -5.58 9.57
C GLN A 91 3.00 -7.05 9.24
N ARG A 92 3.16 -7.92 10.25
CA ARG A 92 2.82 -9.34 10.12
C ARG A 92 1.38 -9.47 9.65
N TYR A 93 1.21 -10.01 8.44
CA TYR A 93 -0.09 -10.29 7.90
C TYR A 93 -0.66 -11.53 8.61
N SER A 94 -1.78 -11.35 9.31
CA SER A 94 -2.44 -12.43 10.05
C SER A 94 -3.94 -12.39 9.81
N VAL A 95 -4.50 -13.57 9.54
CA VAL A 95 -5.93 -13.81 9.35
C VAL A 95 -6.34 -14.91 10.33
N PRO A 96 -7.47 -14.81 11.05
CA PRO A 96 -7.81 -15.75 12.11
C PRO A 96 -7.97 -17.22 11.67
N HIS A 97 -8.63 -17.48 10.54
CA HIS A 97 -8.95 -18.82 10.05
C HIS A 97 -9.33 -18.80 8.56
N SER A 98 -9.41 -19.98 7.93
CA SER A 98 -9.86 -20.12 6.54
C SER A 98 -11.27 -19.56 6.35
N ASN A 99 -11.56 -19.06 5.15
CA ASN A 99 -12.80 -18.35 4.79
C ASN A 99 -13.07 -17.08 5.63
N TYR A 100 -12.12 -16.60 6.45
CA TYR A 100 -12.31 -15.35 7.15
C TYR A 100 -12.19 -14.14 6.21
N LEU A 101 -11.15 -14.12 5.37
CA LEU A 101 -10.87 -13.02 4.47
C LEU A 101 -10.39 -13.55 3.13
N TRP A 102 -11.12 -13.27 2.07
CA TRP A 102 -10.65 -13.49 0.70
C TRP A 102 -10.14 -12.18 0.10
N HIS A 103 -9.09 -12.27 -0.73
CA HIS A 103 -8.58 -11.16 -1.52
C HIS A 103 -8.97 -11.34 -2.98
N LEU A 104 -9.41 -10.27 -3.59
CA LEU A 104 -9.73 -10.17 -5.01
C LEU A 104 -8.75 -9.19 -5.67
N ASP A 105 -8.10 -9.64 -6.73
CA ASP A 105 -7.25 -8.79 -7.55
C ASP A 105 -7.43 -9.08 -9.06
N GLY A 106 -7.25 -8.03 -9.85
CA GLY A 106 -7.31 -8.06 -11.30
C GLY A 106 -5.94 -7.79 -11.91
N HIS A 107 -5.39 -8.75 -12.65
CA HIS A 107 -4.15 -8.58 -13.36
C HIS A 107 -4.39 -8.01 -14.77
N HIS A 108 -3.94 -6.78 -14.98
CA HIS A 108 -4.22 -6.01 -16.19
C HIS A 108 -3.04 -5.88 -17.17
N LYS A 109 -1.90 -6.55 -16.95
CA LYS A 109 -0.74 -6.42 -17.86
C LYS A 109 -1.04 -6.89 -19.29
N LEU A 110 -2.02 -7.79 -19.46
CA LEU A 110 -2.41 -8.35 -20.75
C LEU A 110 -3.60 -7.62 -21.41
N ILE A 111 -4.01 -6.46 -20.87
CA ILE A 111 -5.21 -5.76 -21.33
C ILE A 111 -5.12 -5.29 -22.79
N ARG A 112 -3.90 -5.06 -23.30
CA ARG A 112 -3.68 -4.70 -24.72
C ARG A 112 -4.09 -5.81 -25.70
N TRP A 113 -4.05 -7.06 -25.25
CA TRP A 113 -4.53 -8.22 -26.00
C TRP A 113 -5.98 -8.60 -25.63
N GLY A 114 -6.69 -7.72 -24.93
CA GLY A 114 -8.05 -7.95 -24.47
C GLY A 114 -8.16 -8.96 -23.32
N ILE A 115 -7.07 -9.33 -22.64
CA ILE A 115 -7.09 -10.34 -21.58
C ILE A 115 -6.94 -9.68 -20.21
N VAL A 116 -7.84 -10.02 -19.28
CA VAL A 116 -7.77 -9.68 -17.87
C VAL A 116 -7.81 -10.97 -17.05
N ILE A 117 -6.87 -11.14 -16.13
CA ILE A 117 -6.86 -12.31 -15.24
C ILE A 117 -7.43 -11.89 -13.89
N HIS A 118 -8.49 -12.54 -13.46
CA HIS A 118 -9.16 -12.33 -12.18
C HIS A 118 -8.72 -13.41 -11.20
N GLY A 119 -8.21 -13.02 -10.05
CA GLY A 119 -7.75 -13.92 -8.99
C GLY A 119 -8.46 -13.66 -7.67
N ILE A 120 -8.91 -14.74 -7.03
CA ILE A 120 -9.45 -14.74 -5.66
C ILE A 120 -8.65 -15.72 -4.82
N VAL A 121 -8.11 -15.25 -3.69
CA VAL A 121 -7.23 -16.04 -2.80
C VAL A 121 -7.73 -15.95 -1.37
N ASP A 122 -7.74 -17.08 -0.66
CA ASP A 122 -8.01 -17.10 0.78
C ASP A 122 -6.80 -16.56 1.55
N GLY A 123 -7.03 -15.56 2.39
CA GLY A 123 -5.97 -14.86 3.13
C GLY A 123 -5.36 -15.67 4.27
N TYR A 124 -5.99 -16.76 4.73
CA TYR A 124 -5.42 -17.61 5.78
C TYR A 124 -4.58 -18.73 5.18
N CYS A 125 -5.19 -19.58 4.35
CA CYS A 125 -4.51 -20.75 3.79
C CYS A 125 -3.81 -20.49 2.46
N GLN A 126 -3.89 -19.28 1.91
CA GLN A 126 -3.33 -18.90 0.60
C GLN A 126 -3.86 -19.74 -0.57
N THR A 127 -4.98 -20.44 -0.38
CA THR A 127 -5.60 -21.23 -1.45
C THR A 127 -6.17 -20.31 -2.51
N VAL A 128 -5.84 -20.59 -3.77
CA VAL A 128 -6.42 -19.90 -4.93
C VAL A 128 -7.85 -20.42 -5.14
N VAL A 129 -8.81 -19.67 -4.61
CA VAL A 129 -10.24 -20.01 -4.64
C VAL A 129 -10.78 -19.93 -6.07
N ARG A 130 -10.31 -18.94 -6.83
CA ARG A 130 -10.63 -18.80 -8.26
C ARG A 130 -9.50 -18.10 -9.00
N LEU A 131 -9.16 -18.58 -10.18
CA LEU A 131 -8.29 -17.90 -11.14
C LEU A 131 -8.90 -18.06 -12.53
N CYS A 132 -9.14 -16.96 -13.23
CA CYS A 132 -9.79 -17.01 -14.54
C CYS A 132 -9.33 -15.88 -15.44
N ALA A 133 -8.99 -16.21 -16.70
CA ALA A 133 -8.80 -15.23 -17.74
C ALA A 133 -10.15 -14.86 -18.36
N SER A 134 -10.38 -13.58 -18.62
CA SER A 134 -11.60 -13.07 -19.22
C SER A 134 -11.26 -12.02 -20.27
N THR A 135 -12.13 -11.88 -21.26
CA THR A 135 -11.98 -10.88 -22.33
C THR A 135 -12.49 -9.49 -21.94
N ASN A 136 -12.99 -9.34 -20.72
CA ASN A 136 -13.56 -8.12 -20.20
C ASN A 136 -13.34 -7.99 -18.68
N ASN A 137 -13.62 -6.80 -18.15
CA ASN A 137 -13.49 -6.45 -16.74
C ASN A 137 -14.83 -5.97 -16.15
N ARG A 138 -15.95 -6.51 -16.63
CA ARG A 138 -17.30 -6.10 -16.18
C ARG A 138 -17.55 -6.62 -14.77
N ALA A 139 -18.26 -5.85 -13.96
CA ALA A 139 -18.56 -6.22 -12.57
C ALA A 139 -19.36 -7.53 -12.47
N SER A 140 -20.31 -7.75 -13.39
CA SER A 140 -21.06 -9.01 -13.54
C SER A 140 -20.16 -10.22 -13.77
N THR A 141 -19.19 -10.13 -14.68
CA THR A 141 -18.22 -11.21 -14.92
C THR A 141 -17.46 -11.57 -13.65
N VAL A 142 -16.99 -10.55 -12.90
CA VAL A 142 -16.25 -10.78 -11.65
C VAL A 142 -17.17 -11.34 -10.57
N LEU A 143 -18.43 -10.88 -10.48
CA LEU A 143 -19.43 -11.42 -9.58
C LEU A 143 -19.71 -12.91 -9.87
N ASP A 144 -19.89 -13.30 -11.13
CA ASP A 144 -20.14 -14.70 -11.50
C ASP A 144 -18.96 -15.60 -11.11
N LEU A 145 -17.73 -15.14 -11.35
CA LEU A 145 -16.51 -15.83 -10.92
C LEU A 145 -16.49 -16.01 -9.40
N PHE A 146 -16.86 -14.98 -8.66
CA PHE A 146 -16.97 -15.01 -7.21
C PHE A 146 -18.07 -15.99 -6.74
N LEU A 147 -19.27 -15.95 -7.32
CA LEU A 147 -20.38 -16.83 -6.93
C LEU A 147 -20.07 -18.30 -7.22
N MET A 148 -19.37 -18.60 -8.32
CA MET A 148 -18.86 -19.95 -8.57
C MET A 148 -17.88 -20.40 -7.48
N ALA A 149 -17.02 -19.50 -7.02
CA ALA A 149 -16.09 -19.77 -5.92
C ALA A 149 -16.84 -20.03 -4.60
N VAL A 150 -17.85 -19.20 -4.29
CA VAL A 150 -18.72 -19.34 -3.12
C VAL A 150 -19.48 -20.67 -3.13
N ARG A 151 -19.98 -21.12 -4.29
CA ARG A 151 -20.65 -22.42 -4.43
C ARG A 151 -19.72 -23.59 -4.09
N LYS A 152 -18.42 -23.46 -4.38
CA LYS A 152 -17.43 -24.52 -4.15
C LYS A 152 -16.84 -24.50 -2.74
N TYR A 153 -16.51 -23.34 -2.20
CA TYR A 153 -15.76 -23.20 -0.95
C TYR A 153 -16.55 -22.59 0.21
N GLY A 154 -17.82 -22.25 -0.01
CA GLY A 154 -18.63 -21.46 0.91
C GLY A 154 -18.35 -19.97 0.80
N ALA A 155 -19.24 -19.15 1.37
CA ALA A 155 -19.08 -17.70 1.37
C ALA A 155 -18.01 -17.27 2.38
N PRO A 156 -17.09 -16.35 2.03
CA PRO A 156 -16.15 -15.82 3.01
C PRO A 156 -16.87 -14.94 4.05
N SER A 157 -16.26 -14.73 5.21
CA SER A 157 -16.73 -13.78 6.23
C SER A 157 -16.51 -12.34 5.78
N ARG A 158 -15.39 -12.07 5.10
CA ARG A 158 -15.00 -10.77 4.56
C ARG A 158 -14.31 -10.91 3.21
N MET A 159 -14.44 -9.88 2.39
CA MET A 159 -13.67 -9.73 1.15
C MET A 159 -12.80 -8.47 1.22
N ARG A 160 -11.68 -8.48 0.52
CA ARG A 160 -10.86 -7.30 0.25
C ARG A 160 -10.55 -7.21 -1.23
N GLY A 161 -10.66 -6.01 -1.79
CA GLY A 161 -10.30 -5.74 -3.17
C GLY A 161 -9.98 -4.26 -3.38
N ASP A 162 -9.34 -3.93 -4.48
CA ASP A 162 -9.04 -2.54 -4.83
C ASP A 162 -10.32 -1.75 -5.17
N ARG A 163 -10.24 -0.41 -5.18
CA ARG A 163 -11.36 0.50 -5.49
C ARG A 163 -11.73 0.54 -6.99
N GLY A 164 -11.75 -0.61 -7.65
CA GLY A 164 -12.17 -0.71 -9.04
C GLY A 164 -13.67 -0.92 -9.21
N GLY A 165 -14.25 -0.33 -10.25
CA GLY A 165 -15.67 -0.49 -10.60
C GLY A 165 -16.09 -1.95 -10.79
N LYS A 166 -15.16 -2.81 -11.23
CA LYS A 166 -15.38 -4.26 -11.39
C LYS A 166 -15.71 -5.01 -10.08
N ASN A 167 -15.37 -4.43 -8.93
CA ASN A 167 -15.61 -5.06 -7.62
C ASN A 167 -16.93 -4.60 -6.97
N ILE A 168 -17.64 -3.63 -7.56
CA ILE A 168 -18.83 -3.02 -6.97
C ILE A 168 -19.90 -4.08 -6.68
N GLU A 169 -20.20 -4.95 -7.63
CA GLU A 169 -21.25 -5.95 -7.47
C GLU A 169 -20.95 -6.96 -6.36
N ILE A 170 -19.69 -7.40 -6.24
CA ILE A 170 -19.25 -8.25 -5.12
C ILE A 170 -19.37 -7.50 -3.79
N SER A 171 -19.01 -6.22 -3.76
CA SER A 171 -19.12 -5.42 -2.54
C SER A 171 -20.58 -5.33 -2.07
N VAL A 172 -21.52 -5.13 -3.00
CA VAL A 172 -22.96 -5.11 -2.72
C VAL A 172 -23.43 -6.48 -2.25
N TRP A 173 -23.03 -7.55 -2.94
CA TRP A 173 -23.40 -8.91 -2.55
C TRP A 173 -22.91 -9.25 -1.14
N MET A 174 -21.65 -8.95 -0.80
CA MET A 174 -21.07 -9.21 0.52
C MET A 174 -21.78 -8.43 1.62
N ILE A 175 -22.13 -7.17 1.37
CA ILE A 175 -22.88 -6.34 2.32
C ILE A 175 -24.29 -6.91 2.53
N LYS A 176 -24.97 -7.33 1.47
CA LYS A 176 -26.31 -7.96 1.57
C LYS A 176 -26.26 -9.31 2.30
N HIS A 177 -25.24 -10.13 2.04
CA HIS A 177 -25.13 -11.48 2.57
C HIS A 177 -24.56 -11.57 4.00
N ARG A 178 -23.61 -10.68 4.36
CA ARG A 178 -22.95 -10.69 5.69
C ARG A 178 -23.39 -9.56 6.62
N GLY A 179 -24.03 -8.52 6.08
CA GLY A 179 -24.51 -7.34 6.82
C GLY A 179 -23.65 -6.10 6.63
N THR A 180 -24.18 -4.95 7.05
CA THR A 180 -23.48 -3.65 7.03
C THR A 180 -22.59 -3.45 8.29
N LYS A 181 -21.76 -2.41 8.31
CA LYS A 181 -20.97 -1.95 9.49
C LYS A 181 -19.95 -2.93 10.10
N ARG A 182 -19.67 -4.08 9.46
CA ARG A 182 -18.69 -5.10 9.93
C ARG A 182 -17.49 -5.32 9.01
N ALA A 183 -17.31 -4.43 8.03
CA ALA A 183 -16.32 -4.57 6.96
C ALA A 183 -16.47 -5.84 6.11
N SER A 184 -17.72 -6.18 5.73
CA SER A 184 -18.04 -7.31 4.84
C SER A 184 -17.28 -7.25 3.51
N PHE A 185 -17.07 -6.05 2.99
CA PHE A 185 -16.13 -5.77 1.92
C PHE A 185 -15.20 -4.62 2.32
N MET A 186 -13.90 -4.84 2.21
CA MET A 186 -12.86 -3.88 2.53
C MET A 186 -12.20 -3.40 1.25
N TRP A 187 -12.28 -2.10 1.01
CA TRP A 187 -11.53 -1.47 -0.06
C TRP A 187 -10.06 -1.36 0.32
N GLY A 188 -9.18 -1.91 -0.51
CA GLY A 188 -7.75 -1.65 -0.47
C GLY A 188 -7.47 -0.15 -0.63
N LEU A 189 -6.41 0.30 0.03
CA LEU A 189 -5.82 1.63 -0.17
C LEU A 189 -5.07 1.69 -1.50
#